data_AF-A0A1W2A3N9-F1
#
_entry.id   AF-A0A1W2A3N9-F1
#
_cell.length_a   1.000
_cell.length_b   1.000
_cell.length_c   1.000
_cell.angle_alpha   90.00
_cell.angle_beta   90.00
_cell.angle_gamma   90.00
#
_symmetry.space_group_name_H-M   'P 1'
#
loop_
_entity.id
_entity.type
_entity.pdbx_description
1 polymer ?
#
loop_
_entity_poly.entity_id
_entity_poly.type
_entity_poly.pdbx_seq_one_letter_code
_entity_poly.pdbx_strand_id
1 'polypeptide(L)' 'MAGKRKTNTFKVGRDAGNGRFIPVKDAQRRKKTAVVETIKKRTK' A
#
# COMPACT_ATOMS: atom_id res chain seq x y z
N MET A 1 0.56 -22.79 20.60
CA MET A 1 0.95 -21.45 20.12
C MET A 1 0.58 -21.33 18.64
N ALA A 2 -0.51 -20.62 18.30
CA ALA A 2 -0.94 -20.49 16.91
C ALA A 2 0.07 -19.63 16.12
N GLY A 3 0.85 -20.27 15.25
CA GLY A 3 1.79 -19.59 14.36
C GLY A 3 1.05 -18.66 13.41
N LYS A 4 1.21 -17.34 13.60
CA LYS A 4 0.71 -16.33 12.63
C LYS A 4 1.35 -16.62 11.28
N ARG A 5 0.57 -17.10 10.31
CA ARG A 5 0.99 -17.11 8.89
C ARG A 5 1.35 -15.67 8.54
N LYS A 6 2.64 -15.38 8.29
CA LYS A 6 3.08 -14.04 7.85
C LYS A 6 2.41 -13.76 6.51
N THR A 7 1.27 -13.07 6.54
CA THR A 7 0.68 -12.50 5.33
C THR A 7 1.66 -11.45 4.82
N ASN A 8 2.34 -11.71 3.71
CA ASN A 8 3.25 -10.75 3.09
C ASN A 8 2.41 -9.55 2.65
N THR A 9 2.35 -8.49 3.46
CA THR A 9 1.69 -7.24 3.10
C THR A 9 2.73 -6.21 2.74
N PHE A 10 2.46 -5.38 1.73
CA PHE A 10 3.28 -4.23 1.40
C PHE A 10 2.42 -2.98 1.32
N LYS A 11 3.04 -1.83 1.59
CA LYS A 11 2.39 -0.52 1.45
C LYS A 11 2.69 0.02 0.06
N VAL A 12 1.69 0.63 -0.56
CA VAL A 12 1.82 1.31 -1.85
C VAL A 12 1.08 2.65 -1.78
N GLY A 13 1.61 3.68 -2.42
CA GLY A 13 0.88 4.91 -2.64
C GLY A 13 -0.03 4.74 -3.85
N ARG A 14 -1.25 5.26 -3.79
CA ARG A 14 -2.15 5.35 -4.92
C ARG A 14 -2.63 6.78 -5.06
N ASP A 15 -2.42 7.36 -6.23
CA ASP A 15 -2.92 8.69 -6.55
C ASP A 15 -4.45 8.65 -6.65
N ALA A 16 -5.12 9.57 -5.95
CA ALA A 16 -6.58 9.62 -5.85
C ALA A 16 -7.24 10.23 -7.09
N GLY A 17 -6.49 10.99 -7.91
CA GLY A 17 -7.02 11.63 -9.11
C GLY A 17 -7.04 10.71 -10.32
N ASN A 18 -5.98 9.91 -10.50
CA ASN A 18 -5.85 9.03 -11.68
C ASN A 18 -5.74 7.53 -11.34
N GLY A 19 -5.67 7.16 -10.05
CA GLY A 19 -5.59 5.77 -9.61
C GLY A 19 -4.23 5.11 -9.83
N ARG A 20 -3.20 5.84 -10.29
CA ARG A 20 -1.86 5.31 -10.57
C ARG A 20 -1.12 5.02 -9.28
N PHE A 21 -0.34 3.95 -9.27
CA PHE A 21 0.54 3.65 -8.16
C PHE A 21 1.73 4.61 -8.13
N ILE A 22 1.96 5.20 -6.97
CA ILE A 22 3.08 6.09 -6.68
C ILE A 22 3.85 5.58 -5.47
N PRO A 23 5.11 6.00 -5.28
CA PRO A 23 5.87 5.67 -4.08
C PRO A 23 5.14 6.09 -2.81
N VAL A 24 5.22 5.27 -1.76
CA VAL A 24 4.60 5.59 -0.46
C VAL A 24 5.08 6.93 0.08
N LYS A 25 6.36 7.28 -0.14
CA LYS A 25 6.91 8.58 0.27
C LYS A 25 6.19 9.75 -0.40
N ASP A 26 5.88 9.63 -1.69
CA ASP A 26 5.17 10.68 -2.43
C ASP A 26 3.70 10.76 -2.01
N ALA A 27 3.05 9.62 -1.76
CA ALA A 27 1.70 9.60 -1.21
C ALA A 27 1.63 10.20 0.21
N GLN A 28 2.63 9.95 1.04
CA GLN A 28 2.73 10.53 2.39
C GLN A 28 2.98 12.03 2.36
N ARG A 29 3.71 12.54 1.37
CA ARG A 29 3.90 13.99 1.16
C ARG A 29 2.65 14.64 0.59
N ARG A 30 1.96 13.97 -0.34
CA ARG A 30 0.76 14.46 -1.05
C ARG A 30 -0.54 13.88 -0.48
N LYS A 31 -0.74 13.93 0.84
CA LYS A 31 -1.91 13.35 1.53
C LYS A 31 -3.28 13.81 0.99
N LYS A 32 -3.33 15.00 0.37
CA LYS A 32 -4.55 15.55 -0.22
C LYS A 32 -4.94 14.88 -1.55
N THR A 33 -3.96 14.41 -2.32
CA THR A 33 -4.16 13.88 -3.68
C THR A 33 -3.76 12.42 -3.81
N ALA A 34 -3.24 11.80 -2.76
CA ALA A 34 -2.80 10.43 -2.77
C ALA A 34 -3.07 9.73 -1.43
N VAL A 35 -3.30 8.43 -1.52
CA VAL A 35 -3.65 7.54 -0.42
C VAL A 35 -2.56 6.47 -0.27
N VAL A 36 -2.30 6.02 0.96
CA VAL A 36 -1.40 4.88 1.21
C VAL A 36 -2.25 3.66 1.51
N GLU A 37 -2.18 2.66 0.65
CA GLU A 37 -2.90 1.40 0.79
C GLU A 37 -1.96 0.27 1.21
N THR A 38 -2.50 -0.70 1.97
CA THR A 38 -1.77 -1.91 2.36
C THR A 38 -2.31 -3.09 1.58
N ILE A 39 -1.51 -3.60 0.63
CA ILE A 39 -1.90 -4.71 -0.24
C ILE A 39 -1.36 -6.02 0.35
N LYS A 40 -2.24 -7.02 0.43
CA LYS A 40 -1.85 -8.41 0.76
C LYS A 40 -1.28 -9.07 -0.49
N LYS A 41 0.01 -9.41 -0.47
CA LYS A 41 0.64 -10.23 -1.50
C LYS A 41 0.18 -11.66 -1.30
N ARG A 42 -0.61 -12.15 -2.26
CA ARG A 42 -0.94 -13.58 -2.34
C ARG A 42 0.33 -14.31 -2.77
N THR A 43 0.89 -15.12 -1.88
CA THR A 43 1.92 -16.09 -2.23
C THR A 43 1.27 -17.11 -3.18
N LYS A 44 1.86 -17.32 -4.36
CA LYS A 44 1.39 -18.29 -5.35
C LYS A 44 1.76 -19.69 -4.90
#